data_AF-A0A8H7GLA6-F1
#
_entry.id   AF-A0A8H7GLA6-F1
#
_cell.length_a   1.000
_cell.length_b   1.000
_cell.length_c   1.000
_cell.angle_alpha   90.00
_cell.angle_beta   90.00
_cell.angle_gamma   90.00
#
_symmetry.space_group_name_H-M   'P 1'
#
loop_
_entity.id
_entity.type
_entity.pdbx_description
1 polymer ?
#
loop_
_entity_poly.entity_id
_entity_poly.type
_entity_poly.pdbx_seq_one_letter_code
_entity_poly.pdbx_strand_id
1 'polypeptide(L)'
;MSLKEVRSLDDGVKKVFQGIGKDKLYARPKNGGYGVMEMKVQLQGHRAKVILHSFSSIQDWYTNLLRLKMLHHMAKILLNNERAAITSIAGLDWASFLFEQSGKFTRHMEWTFSPTERAYVVAWRQIVTCTRTFVQPLVWGSLPLNQIRDYITMMMELDRAPEDSGLTSEEILTLQATGFKSLSRKKQEEMPPIRPTKFTAVCPEAAPQKRWRKFWKGLYKHEWLAHSDFSAIHLFNFGSFVPLQFDQYHQATHFACHLCLGPVHLESLLAHLYNNCPTSAYWWRKVGMLQPMLLNFMLAPQDTSFANLRRLNWFVKVVRKVYSARYREAGDGNILEPLLNRLLVGALNRTDPMGR
;
A
#
# COMPACT_ATOMS: atom_id res chain seq x y z
N MET A 1 -17.83 1.55 6.42
CA MET A 1 -16.48 1.49 7.01
C MET A 1 -15.92 2.89 7.18
N SER A 2 -15.62 3.26 8.43
CA SER A 2 -15.02 4.55 8.81
C SER A 2 -13.50 4.54 8.57
N LEU A 3 -12.88 5.73 8.51
CA LEU A 3 -11.42 5.84 8.42
C LEU A 3 -10.72 5.25 9.66
N LYS A 4 -11.38 5.29 10.82
CA LYS A 4 -10.88 4.74 12.08
C LYS A 4 -10.78 3.22 12.01
N GLU A 5 -11.78 2.55 11.46
CA GLU A 5 -11.81 1.10 11.27
C GLU A 5 -10.70 0.64 10.31
N VAL A 6 -10.52 1.33 9.18
CA VAL A 6 -9.43 1.01 8.22
C VAL A 6 -8.05 1.14 8.87
N ARG A 7 -7.83 2.21 9.66
CA ARG A 7 -6.57 2.39 10.40
C ARG A 7 -6.35 1.26 11.42
N SER A 8 -7.41 0.91 12.16
CA SER A 8 -7.36 -0.18 13.14
C SER A 8 -7.02 -1.53 12.50
N LEU A 9 -7.53 -1.80 11.29
CA LEU A 9 -7.17 -3.01 10.53
C LEU A 9 -5.68 -3.01 10.17
N ASP A 10 -5.17 -1.90 9.62
CA ASP A 10 -3.75 -1.79 9.26
C ASP A 10 -2.83 -1.95 10.47
N ASP A 11 -3.22 -1.37 11.61
CA ASP A 11 -2.46 -1.47 12.85
C ASP A 11 -2.54 -2.89 13.43
N GLY A 12 -3.67 -3.57 13.28
CA GLY A 12 -3.82 -5.00 13.61
C GLY A 12 -2.88 -5.89 12.79
N VAL A 13 -2.80 -5.66 11.47
CA VAL A 13 -1.88 -6.40 10.58
C VAL A 13 -0.43 -6.21 11.03
N LYS A 14 -0.01 -4.99 11.36
CA LYS A 14 1.36 -4.73 11.85
C LYS A 14 1.67 -5.45 13.17
N LYS A 15 0.69 -5.56 14.07
CA LYS A 15 0.86 -6.27 15.35
C LYS A 15 1.08 -7.78 15.13
N VAL A 16 0.34 -8.38 14.19
CA VAL A 16 0.44 -9.81 13.88
C VAL A 16 1.70 -10.13 13.08
N PHE A 17 2.05 -9.27 12.12
CA PHE A 17 3.17 -9.49 11.20
C PHE A 17 4.32 -8.54 11.48
N GLN A 18 5.13 -8.87 12.49
CA GLN A 18 6.29 -8.07 12.87
C GLN A 18 7.25 -7.83 11.69
N GLY A 19 7.67 -6.58 11.50
CA GLY A 19 8.57 -6.18 10.42
C GLY A 19 7.91 -5.98 9.05
N ILE A 20 6.60 -6.21 8.93
CA ILE A 20 5.82 -5.92 7.71
C ILE A 20 5.07 -4.59 7.91
N GLY A 21 5.61 -3.52 7.33
CA GLY A 21 5.00 -2.19 7.33
C GLY A 21 3.93 -2.02 6.25
N LYS A 22 3.26 -0.86 6.23
CA LYS A 22 2.24 -0.52 5.22
C LYS A 22 2.83 -0.51 3.80
N ASP A 23 4.07 -0.05 3.67
CA ASP A 23 4.85 -0.07 2.44
C ASP A 23 4.98 -1.48 1.86
N LYS A 24 5.30 -2.48 2.70
CA LYS A 24 5.43 -3.89 2.31
C LYS A 24 4.08 -4.55 2.05
N LEU A 25 3.09 -4.24 2.87
CA LEU A 25 1.75 -4.82 2.77
C LEU A 25 1.09 -4.50 1.43
N TYR A 26 1.11 -3.22 1.03
CA TYR A 26 0.41 -2.75 -0.17
C TYR A 26 1.24 -2.83 -1.45
N ALA A 27 2.57 -2.85 -1.38
CA ALA A 27 3.37 -3.02 -2.59
C ALA A 27 3.04 -4.34 -3.31
N ARG A 28 3.14 -4.35 -4.64
CA ARG A 28 2.87 -5.56 -5.44
C ARG A 28 3.89 -6.65 -5.12
N PRO A 29 3.54 -7.95 -5.23
CA PRO A 29 4.50 -9.04 -5.11
C PRO A 29 5.70 -8.93 -6.06
N LYS A 30 5.47 -8.46 -7.30
CA LYS A 30 6.54 -8.19 -8.28
C LYS A 30 7.50 -7.06 -7.87
N ASN A 31 7.12 -6.26 -6.88
CA ASN A 31 7.89 -5.17 -6.28
C ASN A 31 8.35 -5.54 -4.86
N GLY A 32 8.17 -6.79 -4.44
CA GLY A 32 8.56 -7.29 -3.13
C GLY A 32 7.56 -7.01 -2.03
N GLY A 33 6.28 -6.76 -2.31
CA GLY A 33 5.26 -6.65 -1.26
C GLY A 33 4.29 -7.82 -1.25
N TYR A 34 3.19 -7.69 -0.51
CA TYR A 34 2.14 -8.72 -0.44
C TYR A 34 0.94 -8.46 -1.33
N GLY A 35 0.87 -7.29 -1.96
CA GLY A 35 -0.19 -6.92 -2.90
C GLY A 35 -1.57 -6.80 -2.27
N VAL A 36 -1.65 -6.63 -0.96
CA VAL A 36 -2.92 -6.44 -0.27
C VAL A 36 -3.55 -5.15 -0.77
N MET A 37 -4.86 -5.17 -0.98
CA MET A 37 -5.58 -4.01 -1.48
C MET A 37 -5.61 -2.90 -0.41
N GLU A 38 -5.24 -1.68 -0.77
CA GLU A 38 -5.36 -0.53 0.11
C GLU A 38 -6.83 -0.10 0.16
N MET A 39 -7.56 -0.64 1.13
CA MET A 39 -9.01 -0.47 1.24
C MET A 39 -9.45 0.99 1.27
N LYS A 40 -8.65 1.88 1.87
CA LYS A 40 -8.93 3.33 1.86
C LYS A 40 -9.05 3.86 0.42
N VAL A 41 -8.05 3.57 -0.42
CA VAL A 41 -7.98 4.02 -1.81
C VAL A 41 -9.06 3.34 -2.65
N GLN A 42 -9.28 2.05 -2.43
CA GLN A 42 -10.32 1.33 -3.15
C GLN A 42 -11.72 1.88 -2.83
N LEU A 43 -12.02 2.14 -1.55
CA LEU A 43 -13.29 2.70 -1.12
C LEU A 43 -13.49 4.12 -1.65
N GLN A 44 -12.46 4.94 -1.77
CA GLN A 44 -12.56 6.25 -2.42
C GLN A 44 -13.02 6.09 -3.89
N GLY A 45 -12.42 5.15 -4.64
CA GLY A 45 -12.83 4.87 -6.01
C GLY A 45 -14.30 4.43 -6.11
N HIS A 46 -14.72 3.51 -5.24
CA HIS A 46 -16.11 3.07 -5.19
C HIS A 46 -17.08 4.20 -4.84
N ARG A 47 -16.74 5.04 -3.86
CA ARG A 47 -17.53 6.21 -3.45
C ARG A 47 -17.69 7.22 -4.59
N ALA A 48 -16.61 7.55 -5.28
CA ALA A 48 -16.66 8.45 -6.43
C ALA A 48 -17.44 7.83 -7.60
N LYS A 49 -17.40 6.49 -7.75
CA LYS A 49 -18.21 5.78 -8.75
C LYS A 49 -19.72 5.94 -8.53
N VAL A 50 -20.18 6.10 -7.28
CA VAL A 50 -21.61 6.37 -6.99
C VAL A 50 -22.03 7.69 -7.65
N ILE A 51 -21.20 8.73 -7.55
CA ILE A 51 -21.43 9.99 -8.25
C ILE A 51 -21.32 9.81 -9.76
N LEU A 52 -20.40 8.99 -10.27
CA LEU A 52 -20.37 8.68 -11.70
C LEU A 52 -21.70 8.07 -12.19
N HIS A 53 -22.36 7.23 -11.39
CA HIS A 53 -23.66 6.64 -11.76
C HIS A 53 -24.76 7.70 -11.86
N SER A 54 -24.59 8.85 -11.19
CA SER A 54 -25.46 10.00 -11.37
C SER A 54 -25.29 10.73 -12.69
N PHE A 55 -24.40 10.30 -13.59
CA PHE A 55 -24.39 10.75 -14.98
C PHE A 55 -25.21 9.83 -15.89
N SER A 56 -25.18 8.52 -15.66
CA SER A 56 -25.68 7.53 -16.63
C SER A 56 -27.06 6.94 -16.33
N SER A 57 -27.55 7.02 -15.09
CA SER A 57 -28.81 6.36 -14.69
C SER A 57 -29.99 7.35 -14.65
N ILE A 58 -30.97 7.16 -15.55
CA ILE A 58 -32.18 7.99 -15.65
C ILE A 58 -33.27 7.50 -14.67
N GLN A 59 -33.30 6.20 -14.37
CA GLN A 59 -34.41 5.56 -13.67
C GLN A 59 -34.15 5.27 -12.18
N ASP A 60 -32.95 5.54 -11.67
CA ASP A 60 -32.63 5.29 -10.26
C ASP A 60 -33.08 6.46 -9.36
N TRP A 61 -33.99 6.19 -8.42
CA TRP A 61 -34.53 7.18 -7.48
C TRP A 61 -33.42 7.81 -6.63
N TYR A 62 -32.42 7.03 -6.24
CA TYR A 62 -31.34 7.51 -5.37
C TYR A 62 -30.44 8.48 -6.11
N THR A 63 -30.15 8.17 -7.37
CA THR A 63 -29.43 9.05 -8.29
C THR A 63 -30.14 10.40 -8.45
N ASN A 64 -31.46 10.40 -8.68
CA ASN A 64 -32.26 11.64 -8.79
C ASN A 64 -32.27 12.43 -7.49
N LEU A 65 -32.39 11.75 -6.34
CA LEU A 65 -32.29 12.39 -5.03
C LEU A 65 -30.93 13.05 -4.82
N LEU A 66 -29.83 12.38 -5.19
CA LEU A 66 -28.48 12.92 -5.01
C LEU A 66 -28.26 14.17 -5.86
N ARG A 67 -28.74 14.18 -7.11
CA ARG A 67 -28.71 15.37 -7.98
C ARG A 67 -29.50 16.53 -7.38
N LEU A 68 -30.73 16.28 -6.94
CA LEU A 68 -31.56 17.28 -6.28
C LEU A 68 -30.85 17.87 -5.05
N LYS A 69 -30.21 17.02 -4.23
CA LYS A 69 -29.42 17.48 -3.09
C LYS A 69 -28.23 18.35 -3.52
N MET A 70 -27.53 18.04 -4.61
CA MET A 70 -26.46 18.89 -5.13
C MET A 70 -26.99 20.28 -5.52
N LEU A 71 -28.05 20.34 -6.32
CA LEU A 71 -28.67 21.60 -6.74
C LEU A 71 -29.21 22.40 -5.56
N HIS A 72 -29.93 21.74 -4.65
CA HIS A 72 -30.47 22.39 -3.45
C HIS A 72 -29.36 22.89 -2.52
N HIS A 73 -28.28 22.12 -2.39
CA HIS A 73 -27.11 22.56 -1.62
C HIS A 73 -26.45 23.78 -2.25
N MET A 74 -26.28 23.82 -3.59
CA MET A 74 -25.81 25.02 -4.28
C MET A 74 -26.69 26.22 -3.96
N ALA A 75 -28.03 26.08 -4.04
CA ALA A 75 -28.96 27.15 -3.72
C ALA A 75 -28.79 27.65 -2.27
N LYS A 76 -28.68 26.74 -1.29
CA LYS A 76 -28.40 27.10 0.11
C LYS A 76 -27.10 27.88 0.28
N ILE A 77 -26.02 27.47 -0.39
CA ILE A 77 -24.72 28.15 -0.32
C ILE A 77 -24.78 29.53 -0.99
N LEU A 78 -25.43 29.64 -2.15
CA LEU A 78 -25.57 30.92 -2.86
C LEU A 78 -26.45 31.92 -2.11
N LEU A 79 -27.52 31.46 -1.48
CA LEU A 79 -28.40 32.28 -0.63
C LEU A 79 -27.84 32.47 0.80
N ASN A 80 -26.75 31.77 1.13
CA ASN A 80 -26.20 31.69 2.49
C ASN A 80 -27.28 31.35 3.55
N ASN A 81 -28.15 30.39 3.24
CA ASN A 81 -29.30 30.04 4.06
C ASN A 81 -29.52 28.52 4.10
N GLU A 82 -29.32 27.90 5.26
CA GLU A 82 -29.55 26.47 5.49
C GLU A 82 -31.00 26.03 5.20
N ARG A 83 -31.96 26.93 5.36
CA ARG A 83 -33.40 26.67 5.19
C ARG A 83 -33.95 27.13 3.84
N ALA A 84 -33.08 27.38 2.86
CA ALA A 84 -33.53 27.75 1.51
C ALA A 84 -34.55 26.74 0.96
N ALA A 85 -35.56 27.25 0.25
CA ALA A 85 -36.59 26.43 -0.36
C ALA A 85 -35.98 25.52 -1.44
N ILE A 86 -36.46 24.28 -1.52
CA ILE A 86 -36.01 23.32 -2.55
C ILE A 86 -36.35 23.77 -3.98
N THR A 87 -37.29 24.70 -4.11
CA THR A 87 -37.70 25.29 -5.38
C THR A 87 -36.64 26.22 -5.97
N SER A 88 -35.71 26.76 -5.17
CA SER A 88 -34.70 27.75 -5.58
C SER A 88 -33.54 27.18 -6.42
N ILE A 89 -33.80 26.13 -7.20
CA ILE A 89 -32.80 25.39 -7.99
C ILE A 89 -32.81 25.75 -9.48
N ALA A 90 -33.71 26.63 -9.92
CA ALA A 90 -33.90 26.94 -11.33
C ALA A 90 -32.64 27.57 -11.94
N GLY A 91 -32.12 27.02 -13.03
CA GLY A 91 -30.92 27.52 -13.70
C GLY A 91 -29.60 27.02 -13.10
N LEU A 92 -29.64 26.23 -12.02
CA LEU A 92 -28.46 25.58 -11.47
C LEU A 92 -28.21 24.24 -12.17
N ASP A 93 -26.94 23.94 -12.41
CA ASP A 93 -26.53 22.66 -12.97
C ASP A 93 -25.63 21.88 -12.00
N TRP A 94 -25.82 20.56 -11.96
CA TRP A 94 -25.14 19.70 -11.00
C TRP A 94 -23.70 19.37 -11.45
N ALA A 95 -23.37 19.52 -12.74
CA ALA A 95 -22.00 19.40 -13.23
C ALA A 95 -21.11 20.53 -12.66
N SER A 96 -21.65 21.75 -12.56
CA SER A 96 -21.05 22.91 -11.91
C SER A 96 -20.94 22.77 -10.41
N PHE A 97 -21.63 21.82 -9.77
CA PHE A 97 -21.33 21.40 -8.41
C PHE A 97 -20.11 20.47 -8.39
N LEU A 98 -20.09 19.45 -9.25
CA LEU A 98 -19.12 18.36 -9.24
C LEU A 98 -17.72 18.76 -9.74
N PHE A 99 -17.64 19.63 -10.74
CA PHE A 99 -16.40 20.08 -11.36
C PHE A 99 -15.94 21.45 -10.85
N GLU A 100 -16.60 22.01 -9.84
CA GLU A 100 -16.23 23.29 -9.25
C GLU A 100 -14.85 23.21 -8.57
N GLN A 101 -13.89 24.00 -9.03
CA GLN A 101 -12.50 23.89 -8.59
C GLN A 101 -12.25 24.50 -7.20
N SER A 102 -12.88 25.61 -6.83
CA SER A 102 -12.54 26.37 -5.60
C SER A 102 -13.00 25.70 -4.30
N GLY A 103 -13.88 24.71 -4.37
CA GLY A 103 -14.47 24.07 -3.20
C GLY A 103 -15.62 24.86 -2.59
N LYS A 104 -16.17 25.85 -3.30
CA LYS A 104 -17.28 26.70 -2.86
C LYS A 104 -18.45 25.88 -2.34
N PHE A 105 -18.87 24.86 -3.10
CA PHE A 105 -20.01 24.01 -2.77
C PHE A 105 -19.69 22.80 -1.89
N THR A 106 -18.47 22.74 -1.34
CA THR A 106 -18.12 21.74 -0.31
C THR A 106 -18.11 22.30 1.10
N ARG A 107 -18.47 23.58 1.25
CA ARG A 107 -18.73 24.21 2.54
C ARG A 107 -20.09 23.77 3.05
N HIS A 108 -20.23 23.65 4.36
CA HIS A 108 -21.50 23.36 5.03
C HIS A 108 -22.29 22.15 4.49
N MET A 109 -21.61 21.12 3.99
CA MET A 109 -22.29 19.97 3.38
C MET A 109 -23.29 19.28 4.33
N GLU A 110 -23.13 19.42 5.65
CA GLU A 110 -24.08 18.97 6.68
C GLU A 110 -25.49 19.54 6.53
N TRP A 111 -25.66 20.70 5.88
CA TRP A 111 -26.96 21.32 5.64
C TRP A 111 -27.87 20.49 4.72
N THR A 112 -27.30 19.61 3.90
CA THR A 112 -28.06 18.87 2.86
C THR A 112 -27.71 17.39 2.80
N PHE A 113 -26.45 17.04 3.04
CA PHE A 113 -25.92 15.70 2.82
C PHE A 113 -25.73 14.94 4.13
N SER A 114 -26.13 13.66 4.11
CA SER A 114 -25.80 12.71 5.16
C SER A 114 -24.28 12.49 5.27
N PRO A 115 -23.76 11.97 6.39
CA PRO A 115 -22.34 11.63 6.53
C PRO A 115 -21.79 10.73 5.40
N THR A 116 -22.61 9.80 4.89
CA THR A 116 -22.23 8.90 3.80
C THR A 116 -22.13 9.64 2.45
N GLU A 117 -23.11 10.49 2.15
CA GLU A 117 -23.12 11.28 0.90
C GLU A 117 -21.98 12.29 0.86
N ARG A 118 -21.66 12.91 2.01
CA ARG A 118 -20.46 13.77 2.15
C ARG A 118 -19.19 13.01 1.78
N ALA A 119 -19.08 11.75 2.19
CA ALA A 119 -17.93 10.92 1.83
C ALA A 119 -17.86 10.61 0.32
N TYR A 120 -18.98 10.63 -0.41
CA TYR A 120 -18.99 10.51 -1.87
C TYR A 120 -18.43 11.77 -2.53
N VAL A 121 -18.93 12.94 -2.13
CA VAL A 121 -18.48 14.24 -2.68
C VAL A 121 -16.99 14.46 -2.40
N VAL A 122 -16.53 14.16 -1.18
CA VAL A 122 -15.10 14.23 -0.83
C VAL A 122 -14.26 13.27 -1.67
N ALA A 123 -14.74 12.05 -1.90
CA ALA A 123 -14.01 11.09 -2.73
C ALA A 123 -13.93 11.55 -4.19
N TRP A 124 -15.03 12.12 -4.74
CA TRP A 124 -15.05 12.66 -6.10
C TRP A 124 -13.97 13.72 -6.30
N ARG A 125 -13.92 14.74 -5.43
CA ARG A 125 -12.92 15.82 -5.51
C ARG A 125 -11.47 15.37 -5.36
N GLN A 126 -11.24 14.26 -4.67
CA GLN A 126 -9.89 13.71 -4.49
C GLN A 126 -9.41 12.91 -5.71
N ILE A 127 -10.33 12.49 -6.57
CA ILE A 127 -10.06 11.54 -7.66
C ILE A 127 -10.21 12.20 -9.02
N VAL A 128 -11.21 13.06 -9.18
CA VAL A 128 -11.57 13.71 -10.44
C VAL A 128 -11.03 15.14 -10.43
N THR A 129 -10.37 15.52 -11.51
CA THR A 129 -9.90 16.89 -11.71
C THR A 129 -11.10 17.82 -11.88
N CYS A 130 -11.24 18.81 -10.98
CA CYS A 130 -12.27 19.84 -11.06
C CYS A 130 -11.74 21.01 -11.90
N THR A 131 -12.42 21.36 -12.99
CA THR A 131 -11.96 22.32 -14.02
C THR A 131 -12.79 23.60 -14.09
N ARG A 132 -13.97 23.63 -13.45
CA ARG A 132 -14.93 24.75 -13.60
C ARG A 132 -14.73 25.82 -12.55
N THR A 133 -14.80 27.07 -12.98
CA THR A 133 -15.07 28.21 -12.09
C THR A 133 -16.56 28.49 -12.11
N PHE A 134 -17.21 28.46 -10.96
CA PHE A 134 -18.65 28.72 -10.90
C PHE A 134 -18.95 30.18 -11.25
N VAL A 135 -19.76 30.38 -12.29
CA VAL A 135 -20.37 31.67 -12.64
C VAL A 135 -21.85 31.57 -12.35
N GLN A 136 -22.40 32.55 -11.64
CA GLN A 136 -23.81 32.56 -11.30
C GLN A 136 -24.67 32.68 -12.57
N PRO A 137 -25.72 31.86 -12.74
CA PRO A 137 -26.58 31.93 -13.92
C PRO A 137 -27.25 33.30 -14.05
N LEU A 138 -27.39 33.78 -15.28
CA LEU A 138 -28.14 35.01 -15.61
C LEU A 138 -29.60 34.91 -15.17
N VAL A 139 -30.18 33.71 -15.26
CA VAL A 139 -31.54 33.40 -14.80
C VAL A 139 -31.44 32.35 -13.70
N TRP A 140 -31.43 32.81 -12.44
CA TRP A 140 -31.54 31.96 -11.26
C TRP A 140 -32.83 32.31 -10.51
N GLY A 141 -33.64 31.30 -10.21
CA GLY A 141 -34.97 31.54 -9.65
C GLY A 141 -35.60 30.32 -9.00
N SER A 142 -36.93 30.37 -8.90
CA SER A 142 -37.73 29.32 -8.27
C SER A 142 -38.47 28.50 -9.32
N LEU A 143 -38.46 27.17 -9.17
CA LEU A 143 -39.26 26.23 -9.95
C LEU A 143 -40.47 25.76 -9.13
N PRO A 144 -41.66 25.61 -9.75
CA PRO A 144 -42.79 24.94 -9.12
C PRO A 144 -42.44 23.51 -8.68
N LEU A 145 -42.96 23.06 -7.53
CA LEU A 145 -42.63 21.73 -6.96
C LEU A 145 -42.94 20.57 -7.93
N ASN A 146 -44.02 20.68 -8.70
CA ASN A 146 -44.41 19.68 -9.69
C ASN A 146 -43.45 19.59 -10.89
N GLN A 147 -42.61 20.61 -11.12
CA GLN A 147 -41.65 20.65 -12.23
C GLN A 147 -40.23 20.20 -11.81
N ILE A 148 -39.96 20.03 -10.51
CA ILE A 148 -38.62 19.68 -10.01
C ILE A 148 -38.14 18.33 -10.57
N ARG A 149 -39.03 17.33 -10.60
CA ARG A 149 -38.68 15.99 -11.11
C ARG A 149 -38.30 16.03 -12.58
N ASP A 150 -39.10 16.74 -13.38
CA ASP A 150 -38.87 16.87 -14.81
C ASP A 150 -37.60 17.67 -15.07
N TYR A 151 -37.33 18.72 -14.29
CA TYR A 151 -36.08 19.49 -14.36
C TYR A 151 -34.84 18.62 -14.13
N ILE A 152 -34.84 17.74 -13.12
CA ILE A 152 -33.72 16.82 -12.83
C ILE A 152 -33.55 15.79 -13.95
N THR A 153 -34.65 15.33 -14.54
CA THR A 153 -34.65 14.24 -15.53
C THR A 153 -34.31 14.76 -16.94
N MET A 154 -34.82 15.93 -17.32
CA MET A 154 -34.59 16.57 -18.63
C MET A 154 -33.12 16.91 -18.85
N MET A 155 -32.41 17.29 -17.79
CA MET A 155 -30.94 17.50 -17.81
C MET A 155 -30.14 16.22 -18.16
N MET A 156 -30.79 15.08 -18.39
CA MET A 156 -30.16 13.84 -18.87
C MET A 156 -30.48 13.46 -20.31
N GLU A 157 -31.61 13.93 -20.86
CA GLU A 157 -32.01 13.55 -22.23
C GLU A 157 -31.13 14.23 -23.28
N LEU A 158 -30.51 15.35 -22.91
CA LEU A 158 -29.48 16.04 -23.67
C LEU A 158 -28.14 15.26 -23.73
N ASP A 159 -27.86 14.34 -22.79
CA ASP A 159 -26.55 13.65 -22.69
C ASP A 159 -26.31 12.49 -23.70
N ARG A 160 -27.14 12.31 -24.74
CA ARG A 160 -26.91 11.24 -25.74
C ARG A 160 -25.84 11.59 -26.78
N ALA A 161 -25.48 12.86 -26.92
CA ALA A 161 -24.34 13.33 -27.71
C ALA A 161 -23.30 13.99 -26.78
N PRO A 162 -21.97 13.80 -27.00
CA PRO A 162 -20.93 14.43 -26.17
C PRO A 162 -21.05 15.95 -26.07
N GLU A 163 -21.61 16.58 -27.11
CA GLU A 163 -21.75 18.04 -27.26
C GLU A 163 -22.90 18.62 -26.41
N ASP A 164 -23.91 17.81 -26.07
CA ASP A 164 -25.10 18.24 -25.32
C ASP A 164 -25.07 17.80 -23.85
N SER A 165 -23.98 17.13 -23.43
CA SER A 165 -23.85 16.52 -22.09
C SER A 165 -23.67 17.51 -20.93
N GLY A 166 -23.61 18.81 -21.24
CA GLY A 166 -23.18 19.86 -20.33
C GLY A 166 -21.75 19.70 -19.81
N LEU A 167 -21.00 18.67 -20.23
CA LEU A 167 -19.60 18.37 -19.88
C LEU A 167 -18.64 18.78 -20.99
N THR A 168 -17.44 19.23 -20.61
CA THR A 168 -16.38 19.49 -21.58
C THR A 168 -15.73 18.19 -22.03
N SER A 169 -15.11 18.19 -23.21
CA SER A 169 -14.35 17.02 -23.70
C SER A 169 -13.23 16.61 -22.72
N GLU A 170 -12.61 17.57 -22.04
CA GLU A 170 -11.59 17.31 -21.01
C GLU A 170 -12.17 16.57 -19.79
N GLU A 171 -13.36 16.95 -19.34
CA GLU A 171 -14.06 16.28 -18.24
C GLU A 171 -14.41 14.84 -18.62
N ILE A 172 -14.95 14.61 -19.83
CA ILE A 172 -15.27 13.27 -20.33
C ILE A 172 -14.02 12.38 -20.38
N LEU A 173 -12.91 12.89 -20.93
CA LEU A 173 -11.63 12.18 -20.99
C LEU A 173 -11.12 11.84 -19.58
N THR A 174 -11.23 12.78 -18.64
CA THR A 174 -10.85 12.58 -17.24
C THR A 174 -11.65 11.45 -16.60
N LEU A 175 -12.97 11.43 -16.79
CA LEU A 175 -13.85 10.39 -16.24
C LEU A 175 -13.52 9.00 -16.80
N GLN A 176 -13.22 8.90 -18.10
CA GLN A 176 -12.80 7.66 -18.75
C GLN A 176 -11.44 7.17 -18.23
N ALA A 177 -10.45 8.08 -18.11
CA ALA A 177 -9.10 7.76 -17.67
C ALA A 177 -9.02 7.32 -16.19
N THR A 178 -9.86 7.90 -15.34
CA THR A 178 -9.84 7.71 -13.88
C THR A 178 -10.00 6.23 -13.48
N GLY A 179 -10.89 5.48 -14.13
CA GLY A 179 -11.04 4.03 -13.88
C GLY A 179 -11.35 3.68 -12.42
N PHE A 180 -12.47 4.18 -11.89
CA PHE A 180 -12.92 4.13 -10.49
C PHE A 180 -12.92 2.74 -9.79
N LYS A 181 -12.84 1.64 -10.53
CA LYS A 181 -12.87 0.26 -9.97
C LYS A 181 -11.50 -0.25 -9.51
N SER A 182 -10.39 0.36 -9.89
CA SER A 182 -9.04 -0.22 -9.70
C SER A 182 -7.99 0.76 -9.14
N LEU A 183 -8.42 1.82 -8.44
CA LEU A 183 -7.51 2.85 -7.94
C LEU A 183 -6.38 2.30 -7.05
N SER A 184 -6.67 1.34 -6.17
CA SER A 184 -5.62 0.71 -5.35
C SER A 184 -4.59 0.00 -6.23
N ARG A 185 -5.03 -0.72 -7.26
CA ARG A 185 -4.13 -1.45 -8.16
C ARG A 185 -3.27 -0.50 -8.99
N LYS A 186 -3.87 0.56 -9.57
CA LYS A 186 -3.14 1.58 -10.33
C LYS A 186 -2.04 2.23 -9.48
N LYS A 187 -2.41 2.70 -8.29
CA LYS A 187 -1.46 3.27 -7.31
C LYS A 187 -0.32 2.30 -7.00
N GLN A 188 -0.62 1.01 -6.82
CA GLN A 188 0.38 0.00 -6.51
C GLN A 188 1.31 -0.36 -7.70
N GLU A 189 0.82 -0.23 -8.94
CA GLU A 189 1.60 -0.45 -10.16
C GLU A 189 2.65 0.64 -10.38
N GLU A 190 2.38 1.86 -9.91
CA GLU A 190 3.30 3.00 -9.94
C GLU A 190 4.37 2.95 -8.83
N MET A 191 4.16 2.15 -7.78
CA MET A 191 5.12 2.06 -6.66
C MET A 191 6.45 1.43 -7.11
N PRO A 192 7.59 1.96 -6.62
CA PRO A 192 8.89 1.36 -6.88
C PRO A 192 9.04 -0.01 -6.17
N PRO A 193 10.00 -0.86 -6.59
CA PRO A 193 10.37 -2.04 -5.83
C PRO A 193 10.88 -1.65 -4.43
N ILE A 194 10.54 -2.46 -3.43
CA ILE A 194 10.99 -2.28 -2.05
C ILE A 194 12.50 -2.47 -1.96
N ARG A 195 13.14 -1.54 -1.25
CA ARG A 195 14.59 -1.52 -0.98
C ARG A 195 14.82 -1.13 0.48
N PRO A 196 15.35 -2.02 1.34
CA PRO A 196 15.56 -1.70 2.74
C PRO A 196 16.75 -0.75 2.90
N THR A 197 16.49 0.42 3.48
CA THR A 197 17.48 1.49 3.66
C THR A 197 18.68 1.07 4.52
N LYS A 198 18.44 0.35 5.63
CA LYS A 198 19.52 -0.14 6.51
C LYS A 198 20.48 -1.09 5.78
N PHE A 199 19.96 -2.01 4.98
CA PHE A 199 20.81 -2.94 4.23
C PHE A 199 21.57 -2.28 3.09
N THR A 200 20.96 -1.32 2.40
CA THR A 200 21.65 -0.56 1.35
C THR A 200 22.72 0.37 1.91
N ALA A 201 22.62 0.79 3.17
CA ALA A 201 23.69 1.53 3.84
C ALA A 201 24.91 0.65 4.14
N VAL A 202 24.69 -0.62 4.53
CA VAL A 202 25.75 -1.59 4.81
C VAL A 202 26.36 -2.17 3.52
N CYS A 203 25.58 -2.28 2.45
CA CYS A 203 26.01 -2.80 1.14
C CYS A 203 25.53 -1.88 0.01
N PRO A 204 26.29 -0.81 -0.31
CA PRO A 204 25.95 0.14 -1.37
C PRO A 204 25.84 -0.52 -2.76
N GLU A 205 26.54 -1.61 -3.01
CA GLU A 205 26.48 -2.37 -4.27
C GLU A 205 25.09 -2.99 -4.51
N ALA A 206 24.30 -3.16 -3.46
CA ALA A 206 22.91 -3.59 -3.55
C ALA A 206 21.94 -2.42 -3.77
N ALA A 207 22.36 -1.15 -3.71
CA ALA A 207 21.47 0.01 -3.87
C ALA A 207 20.72 0.15 -5.22
N PRO A 208 21.27 -0.27 -6.39
CA PRO A 208 20.64 -0.03 -7.68
C PRO A 208 19.21 -0.58 -7.81
N GLN A 209 18.24 0.27 -8.17
CA GLN A 209 16.83 -0.11 -8.27
C GLN A 209 16.55 -1.24 -9.28
N LYS A 210 17.30 -1.27 -10.39
CA LYS A 210 17.18 -2.30 -11.43
C LYS A 210 17.42 -3.71 -10.88
N ARG A 211 18.35 -3.84 -9.93
CA ARG A 211 18.70 -5.09 -9.26
C ARG A 211 17.51 -5.64 -8.46
N TRP A 212 16.93 -4.81 -7.60
CA TRP A 212 15.75 -5.17 -6.81
C TRP A 212 14.55 -5.51 -7.68
N ARG A 213 14.32 -4.75 -8.77
CA ARG A 213 13.25 -5.07 -9.73
C ARG A 213 13.43 -6.45 -10.36
N LYS A 214 14.67 -6.84 -10.73
CA LYS A 214 14.96 -8.17 -11.28
C LYS A 214 14.75 -9.26 -10.23
N PHE A 215 15.30 -9.05 -9.02
CA PHE A 215 15.18 -9.98 -7.91
C PHE A 215 13.72 -10.26 -7.55
N TRP A 216 12.91 -9.23 -7.28
CA TRP A 216 11.51 -9.41 -6.87
C TRP A 216 10.67 -10.07 -7.96
N LYS A 217 10.92 -9.79 -9.24
CA LYS A 217 10.26 -10.52 -10.34
C LYS A 217 10.66 -12.01 -10.37
N GLY A 218 11.93 -12.31 -10.14
CA GLY A 218 12.42 -13.69 -10.06
C GLY A 218 11.82 -14.42 -8.86
N LEU A 219 11.84 -13.82 -7.69
CA LEU A 219 11.24 -14.37 -6.48
C LEU A 219 9.73 -14.55 -6.64
N TYR A 220 9.02 -13.58 -7.23
CA TYR A 220 7.59 -13.67 -7.52
C TYR A 220 7.23 -14.92 -8.33
N LYS A 221 8.03 -15.26 -9.34
CA LYS A 221 7.80 -16.47 -10.15
C LYS A 221 7.82 -17.74 -9.29
N HIS A 222 8.73 -17.82 -8.33
CA HIS A 222 8.92 -19.02 -7.52
C HIS A 222 8.00 -19.05 -6.29
N GLU A 223 7.93 -17.95 -5.55
CA GLU A 223 7.16 -17.88 -4.30
C GLU A 223 5.65 -17.80 -4.54
N TRP A 224 5.22 -16.98 -5.51
CA TRP A 224 3.79 -16.67 -5.67
C TRP A 224 3.13 -17.50 -6.77
N LEU A 225 3.80 -17.69 -7.92
CA LEU A 225 3.23 -18.49 -9.02
C LEU A 225 3.45 -20.00 -8.82
N ALA A 226 4.61 -20.40 -8.32
CA ALA A 226 4.93 -21.81 -8.07
C ALA A 226 4.72 -22.24 -6.61
N HIS A 227 4.10 -21.38 -5.78
CA HIS A 227 3.76 -21.65 -4.38
C HIS A 227 4.90 -22.23 -3.53
N SER A 228 6.13 -21.84 -3.81
CA SER A 228 7.31 -22.30 -3.08
C SER A 228 7.57 -21.41 -1.86
N ASP A 229 7.84 -21.99 -0.70
CA ASP A 229 8.07 -21.18 0.51
C ASP A 229 9.48 -20.55 0.54
N PHE A 230 9.53 -19.28 0.13
CA PHE A 230 10.69 -18.41 0.19
C PHE A 230 10.54 -17.29 1.24
N SER A 231 9.70 -17.50 2.25
CA SER A 231 9.39 -16.47 3.26
C SER A 231 10.64 -15.93 3.95
N ALA A 232 11.63 -16.79 4.24
CA ALA A 232 12.82 -16.38 4.97
C ALA A 232 13.73 -15.47 4.13
N ILE A 233 13.99 -15.79 2.85
CA ILE A 233 14.74 -14.90 1.96
C ILE A 233 13.96 -13.61 1.65
N HIS A 234 12.64 -13.67 1.54
CA HIS A 234 11.79 -12.49 1.36
C HIS A 234 11.93 -11.52 2.54
N LEU A 235 11.70 -12.02 3.76
CA LEU A 235 11.82 -11.24 5.00
C LEU A 235 13.28 -10.84 5.30
N PHE A 236 14.27 -11.64 4.87
CA PHE A 236 15.68 -11.27 4.96
C PHE A 236 15.95 -10.04 4.08
N ASN A 237 15.47 -10.05 2.84
CA ASN A 237 15.56 -8.91 1.93
C ASN A 237 14.68 -7.72 2.34
N PHE A 238 13.94 -7.81 3.46
CA PHE A 238 13.28 -6.68 4.12
C PHE A 238 14.03 -6.12 5.32
N GLY A 239 15.04 -6.82 5.85
CA GLY A 239 15.61 -6.50 7.17
C GLY A 239 14.81 -6.99 8.36
N SER A 240 13.77 -7.80 8.17
CA SER A 240 12.95 -8.34 9.27
C SER A 240 13.29 -9.80 9.62
N PHE A 241 14.20 -10.42 8.86
CA PHE A 241 14.73 -11.77 9.10
C PHE A 241 16.21 -11.80 9.44
N VAL A 242 16.66 -10.83 10.25
CA VAL A 242 18.03 -10.78 10.76
C VAL A 242 18.06 -10.99 12.28
N PRO A 243 19.17 -11.49 12.85
CA PRO A 243 19.19 -11.91 14.25
C PRO A 243 19.14 -10.82 15.32
N LEU A 244 19.09 -9.53 14.95
CA LEU A 244 18.81 -8.43 15.87
C LEU A 244 17.70 -7.53 15.34
N GLN A 245 16.70 -7.25 16.17
CA GLN A 245 15.92 -6.02 16.04
C GLN A 245 16.78 -4.92 16.70
N PHE A 246 17.23 -3.95 15.90
CA PHE A 246 18.16 -2.87 16.31
C PHE A 246 17.73 -2.07 17.54
N ASP A 247 16.47 -2.19 17.98
CA ASP A 247 15.88 -1.36 19.02
C ASP A 247 16.05 -1.93 20.44
N GLN A 248 16.55 -3.17 20.59
CA GLN A 248 16.63 -3.86 21.90
C GLN A 248 18.00 -3.79 22.59
N TYR A 249 19.05 -3.28 21.93
CA TYR A 249 20.39 -3.10 22.51
C TYR A 249 20.80 -1.64 22.45
N HIS A 250 20.38 -0.85 23.45
CA HIS A 250 20.89 0.50 23.66
C HIS A 250 22.04 0.56 24.68
N GLN A 251 22.43 -0.56 25.30
CA GLN A 251 23.29 -0.55 26.49
C GLN A 251 24.73 -1.03 26.27
N ALA A 252 25.03 -1.79 25.21
CA ALA A 252 26.39 -2.26 24.93
C ALA A 252 26.75 -2.12 23.44
N THR A 253 27.86 -1.42 23.15
CA THR A 253 28.36 -1.18 21.79
C THR A 253 29.22 -2.35 21.26
N HIS A 254 29.83 -3.11 22.17
CA HIS A 254 30.67 -4.26 21.87
C HIS A 254 30.17 -5.49 22.62
N PHE A 255 30.13 -6.64 21.93
CA PHE A 255 29.73 -7.91 22.52
C PHE A 255 30.35 -9.08 21.76
N ALA A 256 30.23 -10.29 22.31
CA ALA A 256 30.64 -11.50 21.63
C ALA A 256 29.53 -12.00 20.71
N CYS A 257 29.85 -12.27 19.44
CA CYS A 257 28.91 -12.88 18.50
C CYS A 257 28.38 -14.21 19.04
N HIS A 258 27.06 -14.36 19.18
CA HIS A 258 26.47 -15.58 19.73
C HIS A 258 26.72 -16.87 18.92
N LEU A 259 27.22 -16.76 17.69
CA LEU A 259 27.56 -17.92 16.87
C LEU A 259 29.03 -18.36 16.99
N CYS A 260 29.98 -17.44 16.93
CA CYS A 260 31.41 -17.77 16.92
C CYS A 260 32.16 -17.26 18.14
N LEU A 261 31.48 -16.57 19.07
CA LEU A 261 32.00 -15.96 20.28
C LEU A 261 33.12 -14.92 20.06
N GLY A 262 33.32 -14.50 18.82
CA GLY A 262 34.28 -13.46 18.47
C GLY A 262 33.75 -12.06 18.82
N PRO A 263 34.64 -11.12 19.16
CA PRO A 263 34.24 -9.74 19.48
C PRO A 263 33.64 -9.06 18.24
N VAL A 264 32.52 -8.35 18.42
CA VAL A 264 31.85 -7.63 17.34
C VAL A 264 31.27 -6.31 17.85
N HIS A 265 31.31 -5.29 16.98
CA HIS A 265 30.62 -4.03 17.19
C HIS A 265 29.17 -4.15 16.71
N LEU A 266 28.22 -3.51 17.41
CA LEU A 266 26.80 -3.58 17.07
C LEU A 266 26.50 -3.18 15.62
N GLU A 267 27.12 -2.11 15.14
CA GLU A 267 26.92 -1.61 13.77
C GLU A 267 27.53 -2.54 12.70
N SER A 268 28.53 -3.33 13.06
CA SER A 268 29.18 -4.27 12.15
C SER A 268 28.66 -5.70 12.26
N LEU A 269 27.67 -5.98 13.12
CA LEU A 269 27.19 -7.33 13.35
C LEU A 269 26.71 -8.01 12.06
N LEU A 270 25.90 -7.33 11.24
CA LEU A 270 25.40 -7.93 10.00
C LEU A 270 26.55 -8.27 9.04
N ALA A 271 27.51 -7.36 8.89
CA ALA A 271 28.71 -7.62 8.10
C ALA A 271 29.51 -8.78 8.69
N HIS A 272 29.67 -8.85 10.01
CA HIS A 272 30.32 -9.99 10.65
C HIS A 272 29.57 -11.30 10.37
N LEU A 273 28.27 -11.38 10.65
CA LEU A 273 27.46 -12.60 10.51
C LEU A 273 27.45 -13.15 9.10
N TYR A 274 27.42 -12.28 8.10
CA TYR A 274 27.20 -12.65 6.69
C TYR A 274 28.44 -12.50 5.80
N ASN A 275 29.55 -11.97 6.32
CA ASN A 275 30.82 -11.91 5.59
C ASN A 275 31.94 -12.68 6.29
N ASN A 276 32.05 -12.57 7.62
CA ASN A 276 33.28 -12.93 8.35
C ASN A 276 33.11 -14.08 9.35
N CYS A 277 31.88 -14.36 9.80
CA CYS A 277 31.63 -15.30 10.89
C CYS A 277 32.01 -16.73 10.47
N PRO A 278 32.96 -17.39 11.17
CA PRO A 278 33.40 -18.75 10.82
C PRO A 278 32.27 -19.78 10.88
N THR A 279 31.36 -19.63 11.86
CA THR A 279 30.18 -20.46 12.03
C THR A 279 29.21 -20.33 10.86
N SER A 280 28.92 -19.10 10.43
CA SER A 280 28.10 -18.88 9.24
C SER A 280 28.78 -19.41 7.97
N ALA A 281 30.09 -19.20 7.84
CA ALA A 281 30.88 -19.68 6.70
C ALA A 281 30.88 -21.21 6.59
N TYR A 282 30.78 -21.91 7.71
CA TYR A 282 30.55 -23.36 7.72
C TYR A 282 29.22 -23.71 7.02
N TRP A 283 28.10 -23.09 7.45
CA TRP A 283 26.79 -23.38 6.84
C TRP A 283 26.72 -22.95 5.39
N TRP A 284 27.30 -21.81 5.02
CA TRP A 284 27.37 -21.34 3.64
C TRP A 284 27.97 -22.38 2.69
N ARG A 285 29.10 -22.98 3.09
CA ARG A 285 29.74 -24.07 2.34
C ARG A 285 28.87 -25.32 2.31
N LYS A 286 28.26 -25.69 3.43
CA LYS A 286 27.45 -26.92 3.54
C LYS A 286 26.13 -26.86 2.78
N VAL A 287 25.51 -25.70 2.64
CA VAL A 287 24.33 -25.54 1.78
C VAL A 287 24.68 -25.55 0.28
N GLY A 288 25.98 -25.56 -0.08
CA GLY A 288 26.46 -25.65 -1.45
C GLY A 288 26.41 -24.33 -2.21
N MET A 289 26.65 -23.19 -1.55
CA MET A 289 26.82 -21.91 -2.23
C MET A 289 28.20 -21.83 -2.89
N LEU A 290 28.22 -21.47 -4.17
CA LEU A 290 29.45 -21.39 -4.98
C LEU A 290 30.14 -20.02 -4.87
N GLN A 291 29.36 -18.97 -4.59
CA GLN A 291 29.87 -17.61 -4.46
C GLN A 291 30.53 -17.40 -3.08
N PRO A 292 31.42 -16.40 -2.95
CA PRO A 292 31.90 -15.98 -1.63
C PRO A 292 30.74 -15.64 -0.69
N MET A 293 30.90 -15.93 0.60
CA MET A 293 29.92 -15.55 1.62
C MET A 293 30.02 -14.04 1.86
N LEU A 294 29.30 -13.25 1.07
CA LEU A 294 29.23 -11.79 1.21
C LEU A 294 27.77 -11.33 1.12
N LEU A 295 27.40 -10.32 1.91
CA LEU A 295 26.07 -9.69 1.87
C LEU A 295 25.66 -9.29 0.45
N ASN A 296 26.60 -8.82 -0.37
CA ASN A 296 26.34 -8.47 -1.76
C ASN A 296 25.87 -9.68 -2.61
N PHE A 297 26.18 -10.93 -2.25
CA PHE A 297 25.64 -12.10 -2.96
C PHE A 297 24.32 -12.61 -2.36
N MET A 298 23.94 -12.14 -1.18
CA MET A 298 22.74 -12.53 -0.46
C MET A 298 21.57 -11.56 -0.65
N LEU A 299 21.87 -10.26 -0.74
CA LEU A 299 20.89 -9.20 -0.93
C LEU A 299 20.54 -9.06 -2.41
N ALA A 300 19.25 -9.15 -2.74
CA ALA A 300 18.74 -9.10 -4.10
C ALA A 300 19.66 -9.85 -5.10
N PRO A 301 19.89 -11.18 -4.90
CA PRO A 301 20.86 -11.94 -5.67
C PRO A 301 20.56 -11.87 -7.16
N GLN A 302 21.61 -11.77 -7.98
CA GLN A 302 21.47 -11.71 -9.44
C GLN A 302 20.99 -13.04 -10.02
N ASP A 303 21.45 -14.15 -9.44
CA ASP A 303 20.96 -15.50 -9.74
C ASP A 303 19.67 -15.76 -8.94
N THR A 304 18.55 -15.73 -9.64
CA THR A 304 17.23 -16.03 -9.08
C THR A 304 16.76 -17.43 -9.45
N SER A 305 17.67 -18.35 -9.78
CA SER A 305 17.32 -19.76 -10.01
C SER A 305 16.73 -20.37 -8.75
N PHE A 306 15.80 -21.32 -8.92
CA PHE A 306 15.18 -22.01 -7.80
C PHE A 306 16.20 -22.64 -6.85
N ALA A 307 17.25 -23.27 -7.39
CA ALA A 307 18.29 -23.91 -6.60
C ALA A 307 19.06 -22.89 -5.74
N ASN A 308 19.47 -21.75 -6.31
CA ASN A 308 20.16 -20.70 -5.57
C ASN A 308 19.28 -20.09 -4.48
N LEU A 309 18.03 -19.74 -4.82
CA LEU A 309 17.07 -19.19 -3.86
C LEU A 309 16.79 -20.17 -2.72
N ARG A 310 16.68 -21.47 -3.01
CA ARG A 310 16.47 -22.52 -1.98
C ARG A 310 17.65 -22.62 -1.03
N ARG A 311 18.88 -22.62 -1.54
CA ARG A 311 20.09 -22.66 -0.71
C ARG A 311 20.20 -21.41 0.17
N LEU A 312 19.95 -20.23 -0.40
CA LEU A 312 20.01 -18.98 0.34
C LEU A 312 18.89 -18.88 1.40
N ASN A 313 17.67 -19.31 1.08
CA ASN A 313 16.56 -19.42 2.02
C ASN A 313 16.91 -20.34 3.20
N TRP A 314 17.49 -21.50 2.90
CA TRP A 314 17.96 -22.44 3.93
C TRP A 314 19.03 -21.82 4.83
N PHE A 315 20.03 -21.18 4.23
CA PHE A 315 21.11 -20.54 4.95
C PHE A 315 20.61 -19.46 5.93
N VAL A 316 19.76 -18.52 5.46
CA VAL A 316 19.27 -17.44 6.34
C VAL A 316 18.38 -17.98 7.46
N LYS A 317 17.61 -19.06 7.23
CA LYS A 317 16.86 -19.76 8.28
C LYS A 317 17.77 -20.32 9.36
N VAL A 318 18.81 -21.06 8.97
CA VAL A 318 19.74 -21.69 9.91
C VAL A 318 20.42 -20.63 10.76
N VAL A 319 20.96 -19.58 10.13
CA VAL A 319 21.62 -18.47 10.84
C VAL A 319 20.68 -17.82 11.84
N ARG A 320 19.46 -17.46 11.41
CA ARG A 320 18.47 -16.83 12.30
C ARG A 320 18.09 -17.76 13.46
N LYS A 321 17.75 -19.02 13.17
CA LYS A 321 17.28 -20.00 14.16
C LYS A 321 18.32 -20.25 15.24
N VAL A 322 19.58 -20.50 14.84
CA VAL A 322 20.65 -20.79 15.80
C VAL A 322 21.03 -19.55 16.58
N TYR A 323 21.17 -18.39 15.93
CA TYR A 323 21.49 -17.15 16.62
C TYR A 323 20.42 -16.78 17.65
N SER A 324 19.13 -16.85 17.28
CA SER A 324 18.03 -16.54 18.21
C SER A 324 17.93 -17.55 19.36
N ALA A 325 18.27 -18.82 19.16
CA ALA A 325 18.33 -19.80 20.23
C ALA A 325 19.44 -19.46 21.23
N ARG A 326 20.65 -19.20 20.73
CA ARG A 326 21.83 -18.83 21.51
C ARG A 326 21.65 -17.50 22.25
N TYR A 327 20.97 -16.56 21.61
CA TYR A 327 20.59 -15.30 22.22
C TYR A 327 19.74 -15.49 23.48
N ARG A 328 18.72 -16.37 23.41
CA ARG A 328 17.88 -16.67 24.58
C ARG A 328 18.67 -17.38 25.68
N GLU A 329 19.48 -18.37 25.30
CA GLU A 329 20.36 -19.10 26.24
C GLU A 329 21.28 -18.15 27.03
N ALA A 330 21.89 -17.17 26.35
CA ALA A 330 22.69 -16.12 27.00
C ALA A 330 21.86 -15.19 27.89
N GLY A 331 20.66 -14.82 27.43
CA GLY A 331 19.72 -14.00 28.20
C GLY A 331 19.24 -14.67 29.49
N ASP A 332 19.20 -16.00 29.52
CA ASP A 332 18.89 -16.81 30.70
C ASP A 332 20.09 -16.93 31.66
N GLY A 333 21.19 -16.21 31.42
CA GLY A 333 22.38 -16.17 32.27
C GLY A 333 23.38 -17.31 32.02
N ASN A 334 23.18 -18.12 30.97
CA ASN A 334 24.11 -19.20 30.64
C ASN A 334 25.33 -18.66 29.89
N ILE A 335 26.50 -19.21 30.21
CA ILE A 335 27.74 -18.95 29.47
C ILE A 335 27.68 -19.74 28.16
N LEU A 336 27.77 -19.04 27.04
CA LEU A 336 27.73 -19.65 25.72
C LEU A 336 29.06 -20.35 25.38
N GLU A 337 29.01 -21.67 25.21
CA GLU A 337 30.15 -22.46 24.71
C GLU A 337 30.28 -22.43 23.18
N PRO A 338 31.47 -22.68 22.59
CA PRO A 338 31.64 -22.79 21.15
C PRO A 338 30.75 -23.88 20.52
N LEU A 339 30.18 -23.61 19.34
CA LEU A 339 29.34 -24.58 18.64
C LEU A 339 30.17 -25.74 18.08
N LEU A 340 30.04 -26.91 18.70
CA LEU A 340 30.66 -28.16 18.23
C LEU A 340 30.13 -28.59 16.86
N ASN A 341 30.94 -29.32 16.08
CA ASN A 341 30.61 -29.78 14.73
C ASN A 341 29.25 -30.52 14.66
N ARG A 342 28.97 -31.39 15.65
CA ARG A 342 27.69 -32.10 15.77
C ARG A 342 26.49 -31.14 15.83
N LEU A 343 26.61 -30.01 16.52
CA LEU A 343 25.56 -29.00 16.62
C LEU A 343 25.41 -28.21 15.31
N LEU A 344 26.54 -27.91 14.64
CA LEU A 344 26.52 -27.25 13.33
C LEU A 344 25.82 -28.09 12.26
N VAL A 345 26.12 -29.39 12.20
CA VAL A 345 25.43 -30.36 11.31
C VAL A 345 23.97 -30.51 11.72
N GLY A 346 23.70 -30.67 13.02
CA GLY A 346 22.35 -30.82 13.55
C GLY A 346 21.45 -29.64 13.21
N ALA A 347 21.98 -28.41 13.22
CA ALA A 347 21.22 -27.22 12.86
C ALA A 347 20.74 -27.22 11.40
N LEU A 348 21.57 -27.70 10.46
CA LEU A 348 21.19 -27.85 9.05
C LEU A 348 20.10 -28.91 8.90
N ASN A 349 20.30 -30.09 9.48
CA ASN A 349 19.38 -31.22 9.34
C ASN A 349 18.00 -30.95 9.96
N ARG A 350 17.95 -30.12 11.01
CA ARG A 350 16.70 -29.72 11.70
C ARG A 350 16.02 -28.48 11.08
N THR A 351 16.54 -27.96 9.98
CA THR A 351 15.99 -26.77 9.32
C THR A 351 15.63 -27.14 7.90
N ASP A 352 14.35 -27.14 7.59
CA ASP A 352 13.89 -27.42 6.23
C ASP A 352 14.29 -26.24 5.30
N PRO A 353 14.95 -26.53 4.17
CA PRO A 353 15.18 -25.54 3.11
C PRO A 353 13.89 -24.85 2.64
N MET A 354 12.78 -25.57 2.62
CA MET A 354 11.42 -25.09 2.30
C MET A 354 10.59 -25.05 3.60
N GLY A 355 9.39 -24.48 3.62
CA GLY A 355 8.55 -24.39 4.84
C GLY A 355 8.95 -23.31 5.86
N ARG A 356 8.15 -23.13 6.92
CA ARG A 356 8.38 -22.12 7.97
C ARG A 356 9.24 -22.62 9.12
#